data_AF-A0A970N384-F1
#
_entry.id   AF-A0A970N384-F1
#
_cell.length_a   1.000
_cell.length_b   1.000
_cell.length_c   1.000
_cell.angle_alpha   90.00
_cell.angle_beta   90.00
_cell.angle_gamma   90.00
#
_symmetry.space_group_name_H-M   'P 1'
#
loop_
_entity.id
_entity.type
_entity.pdbx_description
1 polymer ?
#
loop_
_entity_poly.entity_id
_entity_poly.type
_entity_poly.pdbx_seq_one_letter_code
_entity_poly.pdbx_strand_id
1 'polypeptide(L)'
;MKKVLKINALIAIISLIGMTVFGLVARNDLRNHLTYEPLVGEYDPDEIKVLNINVDNRNIIIGPSLTGKINLSFYVSNIDTYTLNTNNDTVSLDIKTPWFQGLLYSRTIFNLSFDPEISKIMINVPTGALDNFKVRTANGKIEVNDLTTNIFNAQTSNGTISVKNTLTSSTTLTSANGSVILNEFNSTNLNIQTSNGEIKGDYVISPIIRSKTDNGQIKFIDVTTDDLSTTTSNGNIILRVNGVFTDFKTTVSTTNGTIKIDDQKYSNGTYNVGQVKTISALTSNGYIRLNFS
;
A
#
# COMPACT_ATOMS: atom_id res chain seq x y z
N MET A 1 7.77 -39.62 -18.21
CA MET A 1 7.04 -38.46 -17.65
C MET A 1 5.85 -38.83 -16.76
N LYS A 2 4.82 -39.57 -17.23
CA LYS A 2 3.60 -39.86 -16.41
C LYS A 2 3.85 -40.63 -15.09
N LYS A 3 4.79 -41.57 -15.04
CA LYS A 3 5.13 -42.31 -13.79
C LYS A 3 5.85 -41.42 -12.76
N VAL A 4 6.83 -40.63 -13.19
CA VAL A 4 7.56 -39.67 -12.33
C VAL A 4 6.59 -38.61 -11.79
N LEU A 5 5.67 -38.10 -12.62
CA LEU A 5 4.64 -37.17 -12.18
C LEU A 5 3.71 -37.78 -11.11
N LYS A 6 3.31 -39.05 -11.26
CA LYS A 6 2.48 -39.76 -10.26
C LYS A 6 3.23 -40.00 -8.95
N ILE A 7 4.50 -40.36 -9.01
CA ILE A 7 5.34 -40.56 -7.83
C ILE A 7 5.54 -39.22 -7.08
N ASN A 8 5.85 -38.15 -7.81
CA ASN A 8 5.98 -36.82 -7.21
C ASN A 8 4.67 -36.32 -6.61
N ALA A 9 3.53 -36.57 -7.26
CA ALA A 9 2.21 -36.26 -6.73
C ALA A 9 1.91 -37.06 -5.46
N LEU A 10 2.26 -38.34 -5.41
CA LEU A 10 2.07 -39.19 -4.24
C LEU A 10 2.94 -38.73 -3.06
N ILE A 11 4.20 -38.37 -3.31
CA ILE A 11 5.10 -37.82 -2.29
C ILE A 11 4.52 -36.51 -1.74
N ALA A 12 4.05 -35.61 -2.61
CA ALA A 12 3.42 -34.36 -2.17
C ALA A 12 2.18 -34.59 -1.30
N ILE A 13 1.35 -35.60 -1.63
CA ILE A 13 0.18 -35.97 -0.83
C ILE A 13 0.58 -36.55 0.53
N ILE A 14 1.57 -37.44 0.58
CA ILE A 14 2.05 -38.04 1.83
C ILE A 14 2.69 -36.97 2.72
N SER A 15 3.49 -36.07 2.16
CA SER A 15 4.03 -34.92 2.89
C SER A 15 2.92 -34.01 3.42
N LEU A 16 1.87 -33.76 2.63
CA LEU A 16 0.73 -32.96 3.06
C LEU A 16 -0.01 -33.62 4.22
N ILE A 17 -0.30 -34.92 4.15
CA ILE A 17 -0.95 -35.71 5.21
C ILE A 17 -0.08 -35.74 6.47
N GLY A 18 1.22 -35.98 6.32
CA GLY A 18 2.17 -35.95 7.42
C GLY A 18 2.20 -34.59 8.12
N MET A 19 2.15 -33.50 7.34
CA MET A 19 2.06 -32.14 7.87
C MET A 19 0.73 -31.88 8.59
N THR A 20 -0.42 -32.37 8.09
CA THR A 20 -1.71 -32.23 8.81
C THR A 20 -1.75 -33.04 10.11
N VAL A 21 -1.25 -34.27 10.10
CA VAL A 21 -1.21 -35.12 11.30
C VAL A 21 -0.26 -34.54 12.34
N PHE A 22 0.94 -34.13 11.94
CA PHE A 22 1.86 -33.40 12.81
C PHE A 22 1.20 -32.11 13.33
N GLY A 23 0.51 -31.39 12.45
CA GLY A 23 -0.22 -30.18 12.79
C GLY A 23 -1.23 -30.38 13.91
N LEU A 24 -2.05 -31.43 13.83
CA LEU A 24 -3.04 -31.78 14.85
C LEU A 24 -2.41 -32.16 16.19
N VAL A 25 -1.30 -32.89 16.18
CA VAL A 25 -0.60 -33.34 17.40
C VAL A 25 0.14 -32.20 18.08
N ALA A 26 0.90 -31.42 17.30
CA ALA A 26 1.73 -30.33 17.82
C ALA A 26 0.94 -29.04 18.11
N ARG A 27 -0.34 -28.96 17.71
CA ARG A 27 -1.17 -27.75 17.82
C ARG A 27 -1.23 -27.19 19.24
N ASN A 28 -1.51 -28.04 20.23
CA ASN A 28 -1.66 -27.60 21.62
C ASN A 28 -0.30 -27.15 22.21
N ASP A 29 0.77 -27.89 21.93
CA ASP A 29 2.11 -27.52 22.39
C ASP A 29 2.56 -26.20 21.76
N LEU A 30 2.41 -26.03 20.44
CA LEU A 30 2.77 -24.78 19.76
C LEU A 30 1.92 -23.60 20.23
N ARG A 31 0.63 -23.79 20.47
CA ARG A 31 -0.25 -22.74 21.01
C ARG A 31 0.17 -22.29 22.40
N ASN A 32 0.58 -23.23 23.26
CA ASN A 32 0.93 -22.95 24.64
C ASN A 32 2.32 -22.30 24.80
N HIS A 33 3.16 -22.34 23.74
CA HIS A 33 4.52 -21.79 23.76
C HIS A 33 4.68 -20.47 22.99
N LEU A 34 3.64 -20.01 22.30
CA LEU A 34 3.66 -18.68 21.67
C LEU A 34 3.26 -17.63 22.69
N THR A 35 4.23 -16.81 23.09
CA THR A 35 4.01 -15.66 23.97
C THR A 35 4.14 -14.37 23.17
N TYR A 36 3.45 -13.32 23.62
CA TYR A 36 3.46 -12.00 23.00
C TYR A 36 3.76 -10.95 24.07
N GLU A 37 4.76 -10.12 23.80
CA GLU A 37 5.17 -9.05 24.68
C GLU A 37 4.79 -7.71 24.06
N PRO A 38 4.03 -6.84 24.77
CA PRO A 38 3.76 -5.49 24.31
C PRO A 38 5.02 -4.64 24.45
N LEU A 39 5.36 -3.90 23.39
CA LEU A 39 6.44 -2.93 23.39
C LEU A 39 5.89 -1.56 23.00
N VAL A 40 6.38 -0.54 23.70
CA VAL A 40 6.03 0.87 23.47
C VAL A 40 7.32 1.69 23.38
N GLY A 41 7.44 2.52 22.35
CA GLY A 41 8.44 3.56 22.22
C GLY A 41 7.76 4.92 22.22
N GLU A 42 8.29 5.85 23.02
CA GLU A 42 7.87 7.25 23.04
C GLU A 42 9.08 8.12 22.71
N TYR A 43 8.93 9.05 21.77
CA TYR A 43 10.03 9.88 21.27
C TYR A 43 9.63 11.35 21.19
N ASP A 44 10.61 12.21 21.45
CA ASP A 44 10.47 13.66 21.31
C ASP A 44 10.51 14.08 19.82
N PRO A 45 9.48 14.79 19.30
CA PRO A 45 9.51 15.34 17.95
C PRO A 45 10.66 16.30 17.68
N ASP A 46 11.23 16.93 18.71
CA ASP A 46 12.37 17.82 18.54
C ASP A 46 13.68 17.04 18.28
N GLU A 47 13.75 15.80 18.77
CA GLU A 47 14.92 14.93 18.59
C GLU A 47 14.78 14.05 17.36
N ILE A 48 13.58 13.52 17.08
CA ILE A 48 13.36 12.54 16.01
C ILE A 48 12.65 13.18 14.81
N LYS A 49 13.31 13.12 13.65
CA LYS A 49 12.80 13.61 12.35
C LYS A 49 12.57 12.50 11.34
N VAL A 50 13.16 11.32 11.54
CA VAL A 50 13.05 10.19 10.61
C VAL A 50 12.50 8.95 11.32
N LEU A 51 11.47 8.35 10.74
CA LEU A 51 10.90 7.10 11.22
C LEU A 51 10.87 6.06 10.10
N ASN A 52 11.53 4.91 10.34
CA ASN A 52 11.57 3.79 9.41
C ASN A 52 10.99 2.54 10.05
N ILE A 53 9.93 1.98 9.48
CA ILE A 53 9.28 0.76 9.96
C ILE A 53 9.29 -0.29 8.85
N ASN A 54 9.86 -1.46 9.11
CA ASN A 54 9.91 -2.56 8.14
C ASN A 54 9.56 -3.88 8.84
N VAL A 55 8.36 -4.38 8.58
CA VAL A 55 7.80 -5.51 9.33
C VAL A 55 7.22 -6.57 8.40
N ASP A 56 7.24 -7.83 8.81
CA ASP A 56 6.63 -8.89 8.02
C ASP A 56 5.27 -9.28 8.62
N ASN A 57 4.24 -9.40 7.78
CA ASN A 57 2.90 -9.90 8.18
C ASN A 57 2.20 -9.08 9.28
N ARG A 58 2.47 -7.77 9.37
CA ARG A 58 1.83 -6.88 10.36
C ARG A 58 1.11 -5.73 9.67
N ASN A 59 -0.08 -5.41 10.15
CA ASN A 59 -0.81 -4.21 9.75
C ASN A 59 -0.16 -3.00 10.41
N ILE A 60 0.05 -1.93 9.65
CA ILE A 60 0.60 -0.67 10.13
C ILE A 60 -0.53 0.34 10.14
N ILE A 61 -0.80 0.93 11.30
CA ILE A 61 -1.85 1.93 11.49
C ILE A 61 -1.16 3.20 11.99
N ILE A 62 -1.23 4.24 11.17
CA ILE A 62 -0.70 5.57 11.44
C ILE A 62 -1.86 6.50 11.76
N GLY A 63 -1.75 7.22 12.88
CA GLY A 63 -2.73 8.17 13.36
C GLY A 63 -2.09 9.42 13.95
N PRO A 64 -2.91 10.41 14.33
CA PRO A 64 -2.43 11.63 14.98
C PRO A 64 -2.04 11.34 16.43
N SER A 65 -1.02 12.03 16.93
CA SER A 65 -0.66 11.99 18.34
C SER A 65 -1.50 12.96 19.17
N LEU A 66 -2.11 12.45 20.25
CA LEU A 66 -2.83 13.26 21.24
C LEU A 66 -1.92 13.79 22.37
N THR A 67 -0.72 13.20 22.52
CA THR A 67 0.22 13.56 23.59
C THR A 67 1.29 14.54 23.15
N GLY A 68 1.35 14.87 21.85
CA GLY A 68 2.42 15.67 21.27
C GLY A 68 3.76 14.93 21.15
N LYS A 69 3.83 13.65 21.53
CA LYS A 69 4.99 12.77 21.32
C LYS A 69 4.77 11.82 20.16
N ILE A 70 5.86 11.31 19.56
CA ILE A 70 5.77 10.20 18.61
C ILE A 70 5.64 8.92 19.43
N ASN A 71 4.54 8.18 19.26
CA ASN A 71 4.30 6.93 19.97
C ASN A 71 4.30 5.75 18.99
N LEU A 72 5.02 4.70 19.33
CA LEU A 72 5.10 3.45 18.60
C LEU A 72 4.68 2.32 19.54
N SER A 73 3.59 1.60 19.21
CA SER A 73 3.08 0.49 20.03
C SER A 73 2.89 -0.75 19.17
N PHE A 74 3.47 -1.87 19.59
CA PHE A 74 3.43 -3.13 18.85
C PHE A 74 3.64 -4.33 19.77
N TYR A 75 3.39 -5.52 19.24
CA TYR A 75 3.66 -6.79 19.92
C TYR A 75 4.76 -7.55 19.20
N VAL A 76 5.62 -8.21 19.99
CA VAL A 76 6.63 -9.15 19.50
C VAL A 76 6.33 -10.51 20.08
N SER A 77 6.37 -11.55 19.24
CA SER A 77 6.30 -12.93 19.73
C SER A 77 7.69 -13.46 20.06
N ASN A 78 7.77 -14.48 20.93
CA ASN A 78 9.03 -15.14 21.27
C ASN A 78 9.76 -15.81 20.09
N ILE A 79 9.12 -15.92 18.92
CA ILE A 79 9.69 -16.47 17.70
C ILE A 79 9.96 -15.40 16.63
N ASP A 80 9.56 -14.15 16.86
CA ASP A 80 9.96 -13.04 15.99
C ASP A 80 11.41 -12.65 16.31
N THR A 81 12.13 -12.17 15.30
CA THR A 81 13.35 -11.41 15.50
C THR A 81 13.06 -9.95 15.23
N TYR A 82 13.54 -9.05 16.09
CA TYR A 82 13.34 -7.62 15.91
C TYR A 82 14.56 -6.81 16.30
N THR A 83 14.69 -5.63 15.71
CA THR A 83 15.65 -4.60 16.08
C THR A 83 14.95 -3.26 16.14
N LEU A 84 15.06 -2.57 17.27
CA LEU A 84 14.61 -1.20 17.46
C LEU A 84 15.83 -0.34 17.78
N ASN A 85 16.24 0.48 16.82
CA ASN A 85 17.42 1.33 16.94
C ASN A 85 17.01 2.80 16.91
N THR A 86 17.62 3.59 17.79
CA THR A 86 17.49 5.05 17.81
C THR A 86 18.88 5.63 17.67
N ASN A 87 19.16 6.26 16.53
CA ASN A 87 20.45 6.87 16.23
C ASN A 87 20.21 8.31 15.76
N ASN A 88 20.78 9.28 16.49
CA ASN A 88 20.60 10.70 16.21
C ASN A 88 19.11 11.07 16.13
N ASP A 89 18.65 11.43 14.94
CA ASP A 89 17.28 11.87 14.63
C ASP A 89 16.39 10.77 14.04
N THR A 90 16.90 9.53 14.01
CA THR A 90 16.29 8.43 13.29
C THR A 90 15.91 7.29 14.22
N VAL A 91 14.64 6.89 14.17
CA VAL A 91 14.13 5.65 14.77
C VAL A 91 13.90 4.64 13.66
N SER A 92 14.43 3.43 13.83
CA SER A 92 14.26 2.32 12.89
C SER A 92 13.79 1.06 13.61
N LEU A 93 12.65 0.53 13.19
CA LEU A 93 12.08 -0.74 13.64
C LEU A 93 12.07 -1.74 12.49
N ASP A 94 12.77 -2.86 12.68
CA ASP A 94 12.67 -4.03 11.82
C ASP A 94 12.08 -5.21 12.60
N ILE A 95 11.03 -5.85 12.09
CA ILE A 95 10.45 -7.08 12.65
C ILE A 95 10.40 -8.15 11.56
N LYS A 96 11.04 -9.28 11.83
CA LYS A 96 11.06 -10.46 10.96
C LYS A 96 10.36 -11.62 11.64
N THR A 97 9.33 -12.10 10.95
CA THR A 97 8.54 -13.25 11.35
C THR A 97 9.02 -14.46 10.53
N PRO A 98 9.44 -15.57 11.17
CA PRO A 98 9.81 -16.79 10.46
C PRO A 98 8.76 -17.25 9.45
N TRP A 99 9.21 -17.67 8.26
CA TRP A 99 8.33 -18.06 7.15
C TRP A 99 7.36 -19.19 7.51
N PHE A 100 7.75 -20.10 8.40
CA PHE A 100 6.89 -21.19 8.86
C PHE A 100 5.74 -20.71 9.76
N GLN A 101 5.74 -19.48 10.28
CA GLN A 101 4.54 -18.94 10.93
C GLN A 101 3.35 -18.90 9.98
N GLY A 102 3.56 -18.62 8.69
CA GLY A 102 2.55 -18.76 7.63
C GLY A 102 1.86 -20.13 7.62
N LEU A 103 2.62 -21.19 7.90
CA LEU A 103 2.14 -22.56 8.04
C LEU A 103 1.28 -22.73 9.30
N LEU A 104 1.72 -22.14 10.43
CA LEU A 104 1.01 -22.15 11.71
C LEU A 104 -0.36 -21.42 11.63
N TYR A 105 -0.47 -20.38 10.80
CA TYR A 105 -1.74 -19.66 10.54
C TYR A 105 -2.69 -20.42 9.61
N SER A 106 -2.25 -21.50 8.97
CA SER A 106 -3.10 -22.27 8.06
C SER A 106 -4.28 -22.88 8.82
N ARG A 107 -5.50 -22.46 8.46
CA ARG A 107 -6.76 -23.04 8.97
C ARG A 107 -6.89 -24.54 8.72
N THR A 108 -6.15 -25.06 7.74
CA THR A 108 -6.16 -26.46 7.33
C THR A 108 -5.18 -27.33 8.12
N ILE A 109 -4.06 -26.78 8.58
CA ILE A 109 -2.95 -27.56 9.19
C ILE A 109 -2.89 -27.39 10.71
N PHE A 110 -2.87 -26.14 11.20
CA PHE A 110 -2.73 -25.86 12.64
C PHE A 110 -3.90 -25.06 13.22
N ASN A 111 -4.68 -24.35 12.40
CA ASN A 111 -5.87 -23.59 12.79
C ASN A 111 -5.69 -22.79 14.10
N LEU A 112 -4.53 -22.18 14.29
CA LEU A 112 -4.23 -21.38 15.47
C LEU A 112 -4.90 -20.01 15.29
N SER A 113 -5.89 -19.73 16.13
CA SER A 113 -6.56 -18.43 16.17
C SER A 113 -5.73 -17.51 17.07
N PHE A 114 -5.30 -16.38 16.52
CA PHE A 114 -4.55 -15.35 17.22
C PHE A 114 -5.38 -14.08 17.34
N ASP A 115 -5.14 -13.34 18.42
CA ASP A 115 -5.73 -12.02 18.61
C ASP A 115 -5.28 -11.10 17.47
N PRO A 116 -6.19 -10.52 16.67
CA PRO A 116 -5.84 -9.57 15.61
C PRO A 116 -5.02 -8.38 16.11
N GLU A 117 -5.13 -7.98 17.38
CA GLU A 117 -4.39 -6.85 17.95
C GLU A 117 -2.88 -7.08 17.94
N ILE A 118 -2.40 -8.31 18.15
CA ILE A 118 -0.96 -8.60 18.16
C ILE A 118 -0.31 -8.51 16.76
N SER A 119 -1.15 -8.41 15.72
CA SER A 119 -0.70 -8.24 14.33
C SER A 119 -0.61 -6.78 13.90
N LYS A 120 -0.92 -5.83 14.79
CA LYS A 120 -0.93 -4.39 14.49
C LYS A 120 0.31 -3.70 15.04
N ILE A 121 0.74 -2.68 14.30
CA ILE A 121 1.69 -1.66 14.73
C ILE A 121 0.97 -0.33 14.69
N MET A 122 0.76 0.26 15.86
CA MET A 122 0.14 1.56 16.02
C MET A 122 1.25 2.61 16.10
N ILE A 123 1.14 3.64 15.26
CA ILE A 123 2.09 4.74 15.21
C ILE A 123 1.30 6.05 15.29
N ASN A 124 1.47 6.78 16.39
CA ASN A 124 0.81 8.07 16.56
C ASN A 124 1.86 9.16 16.41
N VAL A 125 1.67 10.05 15.44
CA VAL A 125 2.64 11.08 15.06
C VAL A 125 2.02 12.47 15.23
N PRO A 126 2.69 13.41 15.93
CA PRO A 126 2.23 14.80 15.95
C PRO A 126 2.34 15.45 14.56
N THR A 127 1.45 16.38 14.26
CA THR A 127 1.41 17.06 12.95
C THR A 127 2.75 17.74 12.64
N GLY A 128 3.37 17.38 11.51
CA GLY A 128 4.62 18.00 11.05
C GLY A 128 5.86 17.60 11.86
N ALA A 129 5.77 16.58 12.73
CA ALA A 129 6.91 16.14 13.54
C ALA A 129 8.04 15.53 12.71
N LEU A 130 7.70 14.80 11.65
CA LEU A 130 8.64 14.03 10.84
C LEU A 130 8.96 14.74 9.52
N ASP A 131 10.23 14.68 9.13
CA ASP A 131 10.70 15.05 7.79
C ASP A 131 10.60 13.86 6.83
N ASN A 132 10.89 12.65 7.30
CA ASN A 132 10.83 11.44 6.48
C ASN A 132 10.19 10.29 7.24
N PHE A 133 9.12 9.76 6.67
CA PHE A 133 8.41 8.62 7.24
C PHE A 133 8.28 7.51 6.22
N LYS A 134 8.96 6.39 6.49
CA LYS A 134 8.94 5.19 5.66
C LYS A 134 8.32 4.02 6.41
N VAL A 135 7.33 3.39 5.80
CA VAL A 135 6.69 2.19 6.32
C VAL A 135 6.63 1.09 5.27
N ARG A 136 7.01 -0.13 5.66
CA ARG A 136 6.99 -1.31 4.80
C ARG A 136 6.41 -2.50 5.53
N THR A 137 5.48 -3.21 4.88
CA THR A 137 5.03 -4.52 5.34
C THR A 137 4.90 -5.52 4.20
N ALA A 138 5.23 -6.80 4.38
CA ALA A 138 5.07 -7.77 3.29
C ALA A 138 3.58 -8.02 2.96
N ASN A 139 2.79 -8.31 3.98
CA ASN A 139 1.42 -8.83 3.81
C ASN A 139 0.35 -8.01 4.53
N GLY A 140 0.73 -7.16 5.48
CA GLY A 140 -0.23 -6.35 6.21
C GLY A 140 -0.71 -5.16 5.40
N LYS A 141 -1.85 -4.63 5.83
CA LYS A 141 -2.39 -3.36 5.36
C LYS A 141 -1.59 -2.21 5.95
N ILE A 142 -1.59 -1.07 5.26
CA ILE A 142 -1.09 0.19 5.77
C ILE A 142 -2.26 1.16 5.78
N GLU A 143 -2.68 1.59 6.96
CA GLU A 143 -3.77 2.53 7.16
C GLU A 143 -3.20 3.82 7.74
N VAL A 144 -3.44 4.94 7.08
CA VAL A 144 -2.93 6.26 7.46
C VAL A 144 -4.11 7.19 7.61
N ASN A 145 -4.24 7.81 8.78
CA ASN A 145 -5.23 8.84 9.05
C ASN A 145 -4.51 10.04 9.67
N ASP A 146 -4.72 11.22 9.12
CA ASP A 146 -4.25 12.50 9.69
C ASP A 146 -2.72 12.58 9.78
N LEU A 147 -2.05 12.59 8.63
CA LEU A 147 -0.58 12.67 8.55
C LEU A 147 -0.13 14.00 7.92
N THR A 148 0.87 14.65 8.53
CA THR A 148 1.61 15.75 7.91
C THR A 148 3.10 15.50 8.06
N THR A 149 3.81 15.36 6.93
CA THR A 149 5.25 15.08 6.85
C THR A 149 5.82 15.59 5.54
N ASN A 150 7.12 15.87 5.43
CA ASN A 150 7.71 16.30 4.17
C ASN A 150 7.76 15.15 3.14
N ILE A 151 8.33 14.01 3.53
CA ILE A 151 8.46 12.82 2.68
C ILE A 151 7.72 11.64 3.32
N PHE A 152 6.83 11.01 2.56
CA PHE A 152 6.13 9.79 2.97
C PHE A 152 6.33 8.65 1.96
N ASN A 153 6.73 7.49 2.46
CA ASN A 153 6.86 6.27 1.66
C ASN A 153 6.14 5.11 2.34
N ALA A 154 5.15 4.54 1.66
CA ALA A 154 4.45 3.35 2.11
C ALA A 154 4.56 2.23 1.08
N GLN A 155 4.97 1.04 1.53
CA GLN A 155 5.12 -0.10 0.66
C GLN A 155 4.55 -1.38 1.27
N THR A 156 3.78 -2.11 0.48
CA THR A 156 3.39 -3.49 0.81
C THR A 156 3.48 -4.42 -0.39
N SER A 157 3.48 -5.74 -0.19
CA SER A 157 3.37 -6.67 -1.31
C SER A 157 1.91 -7.06 -1.53
N ASN A 158 1.17 -7.37 -0.47
CA ASN A 158 -0.19 -7.91 -0.60
C ASN A 158 -1.28 -7.09 0.08
N GLY A 159 -0.92 -6.17 0.99
CA GLY A 159 -1.90 -5.38 1.71
C GLY A 159 -2.43 -4.19 0.92
N THR A 160 -3.61 -3.73 1.30
CA THR A 160 -4.13 -2.42 0.87
C THR A 160 -3.34 -1.30 1.56
N ILE A 161 -3.04 -0.24 0.83
CA ILE A 161 -2.59 1.04 1.39
C ILE A 161 -3.80 2.00 1.36
N SER A 162 -4.26 2.45 2.51
CA SER A 162 -5.36 3.41 2.65
C SER A 162 -4.84 4.66 3.33
N VAL A 163 -4.94 5.82 2.67
CA VAL A 163 -4.44 7.10 3.17
C VAL A 163 -5.58 8.11 3.19
N LYS A 164 -5.81 8.69 4.36
CA LYS A 164 -6.86 9.66 4.60
C LYS A 164 -6.32 10.93 5.25
N ASN A 165 -6.83 12.09 4.84
CA ASN A 165 -6.52 13.40 5.41
C ASN A 165 -5.01 13.61 5.60
N THR A 166 -4.28 13.65 4.49
CA THR A 166 -2.80 13.65 4.53
C THR A 166 -2.23 14.79 3.70
N LEU A 167 -1.24 15.50 4.26
CA LEU A 167 -0.51 16.58 3.63
C LEU A 167 0.99 16.26 3.58
N THR A 168 1.57 16.23 2.38
CA THR A 168 3.02 15.99 2.20
C THR A 168 3.65 16.87 1.14
N SER A 169 4.98 16.88 1.04
CA SER A 169 5.65 17.42 -0.16
C SER A 169 5.86 16.34 -1.22
N SER A 170 6.26 15.13 -0.79
CA SER A 170 6.53 14.01 -1.69
C SER A 170 6.01 12.71 -1.10
N THR A 171 5.19 12.00 -1.88
CA THR A 171 4.61 10.72 -1.47
C THR A 171 4.87 9.63 -2.50
N THR A 172 5.33 8.47 -2.04
CA THR A 172 5.44 7.23 -2.84
C THR A 172 4.67 6.10 -2.19
N LEU A 173 3.70 5.53 -2.91
CA LEU A 173 2.86 4.43 -2.45
C LEU A 173 3.00 3.23 -3.39
N THR A 174 3.46 2.09 -2.86
CA THR A 174 3.75 0.90 -3.69
C THR A 174 3.07 -0.35 -3.14
N SER A 175 2.30 -1.06 -3.97
CA SER A 175 1.76 -2.38 -3.61
C SER A 175 1.83 -3.36 -4.76
N ALA A 176 2.31 -4.60 -4.57
CA ALA A 176 2.28 -5.54 -5.70
C ALA A 176 0.83 -5.97 -6.04
N ASN A 177 0.05 -6.38 -5.03
CA ASN A 177 -1.27 -6.97 -5.22
C ASN A 177 -2.41 -6.20 -4.56
N GLY A 178 -2.12 -5.39 -3.55
CA GLY A 178 -3.16 -4.66 -2.83
C GLY A 178 -3.52 -3.34 -3.50
N SER A 179 -4.71 -2.85 -3.21
CA SER A 179 -5.19 -1.57 -3.73
C SER A 179 -4.51 -0.40 -3.01
N VAL A 180 -4.43 0.74 -3.68
CA VAL A 180 -4.03 2.02 -3.07
C VAL A 180 -5.23 2.95 -3.10
N ILE A 181 -5.66 3.40 -1.93
CA ILE A 181 -6.86 4.22 -1.73
C ILE A 181 -6.47 5.53 -1.08
N LEU A 182 -6.80 6.64 -1.71
CA LEU A 182 -6.60 8.00 -1.20
C LEU A 182 -7.94 8.68 -0.96
N ASN A 183 -8.07 9.39 0.16
CA ASN A 183 -9.21 10.25 0.46
C ASN A 183 -8.71 11.53 1.13
N GLU A 184 -9.05 12.70 0.58
CA GLU A 184 -8.61 14.00 1.11
C GLU A 184 -7.07 14.06 1.22
N PHE A 185 -6.40 14.01 0.07
CA PHE A 185 -4.95 13.88 -0.02
C PHE A 185 -4.31 15.07 -0.73
N ASN A 186 -3.30 15.68 -0.13
CA ASN A 186 -2.56 16.80 -0.68
C ASN A 186 -1.05 16.50 -0.71
N SER A 187 -0.42 16.60 -1.88
CA SER A 187 1.03 16.50 -2.02
C SER A 187 1.58 17.41 -3.11
N THR A 188 2.83 17.86 -3.05
CA THR A 188 3.46 18.51 -4.21
C THR A 188 3.78 17.49 -5.32
N ASN A 189 4.16 16.27 -4.93
CA ASN A 189 4.44 15.16 -5.83
C ASN A 189 3.85 13.85 -5.29
N LEU A 190 3.08 13.15 -6.12
CA LEU A 190 2.44 11.89 -5.80
C LEU A 190 2.83 10.81 -6.82
N ASN A 191 3.49 9.76 -6.35
CA ASN A 191 3.81 8.57 -7.14
C ASN A 191 3.14 7.33 -6.55
N ILE A 192 2.34 6.62 -7.36
CA ILE A 192 1.61 5.42 -6.97
C ILE A 192 1.90 4.31 -7.95
N GLN A 193 2.29 3.14 -7.45
CA GLN A 193 2.54 1.97 -8.28
C GLN A 193 1.90 0.73 -7.69
N THR A 194 1.14 0.01 -8.53
CA THR A 194 0.78 -1.37 -8.24
C THR A 194 1.07 -2.30 -9.42
N SER A 195 0.95 -3.61 -9.22
CA SER A 195 0.90 -4.57 -10.35
C SER A 195 -0.54 -5.04 -10.59
N ASN A 196 -1.26 -5.41 -9.52
CA ASN A 196 -2.60 -6.00 -9.65
C ASN A 196 -3.72 -5.22 -8.95
N GLY A 197 -3.38 -4.34 -8.00
CA GLY A 197 -4.37 -3.62 -7.21
C GLY A 197 -4.96 -2.40 -7.92
N GLU A 198 -6.21 -2.07 -7.60
CA GLU A 198 -6.82 -0.81 -8.02
C GLU A 198 -6.08 0.39 -7.38
N ILE A 199 -5.99 1.49 -8.14
CA ILE A 199 -5.58 2.79 -7.61
C ILE A 199 -6.82 3.67 -7.61
N LYS A 200 -7.26 4.09 -6.43
CA LYS A 200 -8.42 4.96 -6.25
C LYS A 200 -8.02 6.22 -5.46
N GLY A 201 -8.42 7.39 -5.92
CA GLY A 201 -8.29 8.63 -5.17
C GLY A 201 -9.55 9.48 -5.26
N ASP A 202 -10.05 9.93 -4.11
CA ASP A 202 -11.15 10.88 -3.99
C ASP A 202 -10.63 12.16 -3.29
N TYR A 203 -10.85 13.34 -3.86
CA TYR A 203 -10.32 14.62 -3.36
C TYR A 203 -8.79 14.65 -3.27
N VAL A 204 -8.13 14.61 -4.43
CA VAL A 204 -6.66 14.57 -4.53
C VAL A 204 -6.13 15.88 -5.12
N ILE A 205 -5.28 16.57 -4.38
CA ILE A 205 -4.62 17.80 -4.83
C ILE A 205 -3.13 17.49 -4.96
N SER A 206 -2.61 17.50 -6.19
CA SER A 206 -1.16 17.42 -6.40
C SER A 206 -0.76 18.00 -7.75
N PRO A 207 0.18 18.97 -7.80
CA PRO A 207 0.74 19.47 -9.04
C PRO A 207 1.23 18.34 -9.94
N ILE A 208 1.89 17.33 -9.38
CA ILE A 208 2.43 16.19 -10.14
C ILE A 208 1.83 14.89 -9.63
N ILE A 209 1.16 14.14 -10.51
CA ILE A 209 0.62 12.82 -10.23
C ILE A 209 1.19 11.81 -11.23
N ARG A 210 1.77 10.73 -10.71
CA ARG A 210 2.19 9.55 -11.46
C ARG A 210 1.50 8.35 -10.86
N SER A 211 0.73 7.63 -11.68
CA SER A 211 0.04 6.41 -11.24
C SER A 211 0.19 5.30 -12.27
N LYS A 212 0.51 4.09 -11.82
CA LYS A 212 0.67 2.94 -12.70
C LYS A 212 0.17 1.66 -12.06
N THR A 213 -0.57 0.85 -12.82
CA THR A 213 -0.87 -0.54 -12.46
C THR A 213 -0.92 -1.42 -13.69
N ASP A 214 -0.50 -2.68 -13.64
CA ASP A 214 -0.57 -3.53 -14.83
C ASP A 214 -2.01 -4.01 -15.07
N ASN A 215 -2.73 -4.38 -14.00
CA ASN A 215 -4.05 -5.01 -14.11
C ASN A 215 -5.20 -4.26 -13.42
N GLY A 216 -4.92 -3.38 -12.47
CA GLY A 216 -5.95 -2.68 -11.70
C GLY A 216 -6.60 -1.54 -12.48
N GLN A 217 -7.82 -1.16 -12.10
CA GLN A 217 -8.40 0.12 -12.52
C GLN A 217 -7.60 1.28 -11.91
N ILE A 218 -7.54 2.41 -12.62
CA ILE A 218 -7.11 3.68 -12.04
C ILE A 218 -8.29 4.64 -12.05
N LYS A 219 -8.69 5.12 -10.88
CA LYS A 219 -9.84 6.01 -10.70
C LYS A 219 -9.47 7.19 -9.81
N PHE A 220 -9.52 8.40 -10.37
CA PHE A 220 -9.42 9.64 -9.60
C PHE A 220 -10.69 10.46 -9.76
N ILE A 221 -11.30 10.84 -8.64
CA ILE A 221 -12.49 11.70 -8.60
C ILE A 221 -12.14 12.96 -7.82
N ASP A 222 -12.48 14.12 -8.38
CA ASP A 222 -12.20 15.42 -7.76
C ASP A 222 -10.68 15.59 -7.59
N VAL A 223 -9.96 15.58 -8.72
CA VAL A 223 -8.50 15.71 -8.76
C VAL A 223 -8.08 17.08 -9.30
N THR A 224 -7.27 17.80 -8.54
CA THR A 224 -6.64 19.06 -8.96
C THR A 224 -5.16 18.83 -9.20
N THR A 225 -4.70 19.09 -10.43
CA THR A 225 -3.33 18.78 -10.86
C THR A 225 -2.89 19.67 -12.01
N ASP A 226 -1.58 19.83 -12.17
CA ASP A 226 -0.99 20.48 -13.35
C ASP A 226 -0.37 19.45 -14.30
N ASP A 227 0.06 18.29 -13.80
CA ASP A 227 0.68 17.23 -14.58
C ASP A 227 0.28 15.85 -14.03
N LEU A 228 -0.68 15.21 -14.69
CA LEU A 228 -1.14 13.87 -14.38
C LEU A 228 -0.73 12.89 -15.47
N SER A 229 -0.02 11.83 -15.09
CA SER A 229 0.26 10.68 -15.95
C SER A 229 -0.20 9.40 -15.29
N THR A 230 -1.07 8.66 -15.98
CA THR A 230 -1.69 7.43 -15.51
C THR A 230 -1.66 6.34 -16.57
N THR A 231 -1.21 5.15 -16.20
CA THR A 231 -1.05 4.03 -17.14
C THR A 231 -1.54 2.71 -16.55
N THR A 232 -2.32 1.95 -17.33
CA THR A 232 -2.60 0.54 -17.01
C THR A 232 -2.75 -0.36 -18.22
N SER A 233 -2.25 -1.60 -18.19
CA SER A 233 -2.39 -2.49 -19.34
C SER A 233 -3.84 -2.99 -19.50
N ASN A 234 -4.46 -3.43 -18.40
CA ASN A 234 -5.77 -4.11 -18.45
C ASN A 234 -6.92 -3.38 -17.77
N GLY A 235 -6.65 -2.45 -16.87
CA GLY A 235 -7.70 -1.74 -16.15
C GLY A 235 -8.28 -0.56 -16.91
N ASN A 236 -9.45 -0.10 -16.48
CA ASN A 236 -10.02 1.14 -16.96
C ASN A 236 -9.32 2.35 -16.33
N ILE A 237 -9.34 3.48 -17.03
CA ILE A 237 -8.90 4.77 -16.49
C ILE A 237 -10.12 5.69 -16.41
N ILE A 238 -10.44 6.13 -15.20
CA ILE A 238 -11.58 7.02 -14.93
C ILE A 238 -11.07 8.25 -14.18
N LEU A 239 -11.09 9.41 -14.82
CA LEU A 239 -10.62 10.67 -14.25
C LEU A 239 -11.76 11.68 -14.22
N ARG A 240 -11.94 12.34 -13.08
CA ARG A 240 -12.77 13.54 -12.95
C ARG A 240 -11.89 14.68 -12.44
N VAL A 241 -11.37 15.47 -13.37
CA VAL A 241 -10.34 16.48 -13.14
C VAL A 241 -11.01 17.84 -12.96
N ASN A 242 -10.54 18.60 -11.97
CA ASN A 242 -11.00 19.96 -11.73
C ASN A 242 -10.36 20.91 -12.75
N GLY A 243 -11.18 21.67 -13.47
CA GLY A 243 -10.76 22.58 -14.54
C GLY A 243 -11.52 22.34 -15.84
N VAL A 244 -10.98 22.85 -16.95
CA VAL A 244 -11.61 22.77 -18.28
C VAL A 244 -10.72 21.99 -19.24
N PHE A 245 -11.30 21.09 -20.03
CA PHE A 245 -10.55 20.24 -20.98
C PHE A 245 -9.55 21.03 -21.86
N THR A 246 -9.93 22.22 -22.33
CA THR A 246 -9.11 23.06 -23.23
C THR A 246 -7.85 23.64 -22.58
N ASP A 247 -7.76 23.61 -21.24
CA ASP A 247 -6.62 24.11 -20.48
C ASP A 247 -5.52 23.05 -20.30
N PHE A 248 -5.79 21.81 -20.71
CA PHE A 248 -4.86 20.68 -20.58
C PHE A 248 -4.46 20.10 -21.91
N LYS A 249 -3.16 19.97 -22.12
CA LYS A 249 -2.59 19.09 -23.15
C LYS A 249 -2.91 17.66 -22.74
N THR A 250 -3.82 17.04 -23.49
CA THR A 250 -4.41 15.75 -23.10
C THR A 250 -4.00 14.66 -24.08
N THR A 251 -3.24 13.68 -23.62
CA THR A 251 -2.85 12.49 -24.38
C THR A 251 -3.65 11.28 -23.90
N VAL A 252 -4.36 10.63 -24.80
CA VAL A 252 -5.20 9.45 -24.52
C VAL A 252 -4.91 8.36 -25.53
N SER A 253 -4.80 7.11 -25.05
CA SER A 253 -4.55 5.96 -25.93
C SER A 253 -5.10 4.67 -25.34
N THR A 254 -5.85 3.92 -26.14
CA THR A 254 -6.26 2.54 -25.87
C THR A 254 -6.21 1.69 -27.14
N THR A 255 -5.88 0.40 -27.02
CA THR A 255 -5.87 -0.54 -28.15
C THR A 255 -7.25 -1.13 -28.38
N ASN A 256 -7.89 -1.62 -27.32
CA ASN A 256 -9.16 -2.36 -27.39
C ASN A 256 -10.33 -1.66 -26.69
N GLY A 257 -10.07 -0.58 -25.96
CA GLY A 257 -11.10 0.16 -25.24
C GLY A 257 -11.73 1.29 -26.03
N THR A 258 -12.59 2.05 -25.35
CA THR A 258 -13.16 3.30 -25.88
C THR A 258 -12.61 4.49 -25.12
N ILE A 259 -12.57 5.66 -25.77
CA ILE A 259 -12.16 6.92 -25.15
C ILE A 259 -13.36 7.85 -25.13
N LYS A 260 -13.70 8.36 -23.96
CA LYS A 260 -14.67 9.45 -23.78
C LYS A 260 -14.07 10.60 -22.99
N ILE A 261 -14.27 11.82 -23.47
CA ILE A 261 -13.95 13.06 -22.78
C ILE A 261 -15.24 13.88 -22.73
N ASP A 262 -15.70 14.24 -21.53
CA ASP A 262 -16.98 14.94 -21.30
C ASP A 262 -18.16 14.31 -22.06
N ASP A 263 -18.28 12.99 -21.93
CA ASP A 263 -19.25 12.12 -22.60
C ASP A 263 -19.17 12.04 -24.15
N GLN A 264 -18.31 12.82 -24.79
CA GLN A 264 -18.05 12.75 -26.22
C GLN A 264 -16.99 11.71 -26.56
N LYS A 265 -17.12 11.05 -27.71
CA LYS A 265 -16.18 10.00 -28.16
C LYS A 265 -14.95 10.63 -28.83
N TYR A 266 -13.77 10.17 -28.45
CA TYR A 266 -12.48 10.59 -29.03
C TYR A 266 -11.70 9.39 -29.60
N SER A 267 -10.68 9.69 -30.40
CA SER A 267 -9.71 8.73 -30.92
C SER A 267 -8.42 8.79 -30.10
N ASN A 268 -7.52 7.82 -30.31
CA ASN A 268 -6.17 7.91 -29.77
C ASN A 268 -5.47 9.17 -30.31
N GLY A 269 -4.79 9.92 -29.45
CA GLY A 269 -4.14 11.15 -29.87
C GLY A 269 -3.73 12.07 -28.73
N THR A 270 -3.15 13.21 -29.11
CA THR A 270 -2.86 14.32 -28.19
C THR A 270 -3.65 15.54 -28.63
N TYR A 271 -4.38 16.13 -27.69
CA TYR A 271 -5.24 17.29 -27.87
C TYR A 271 -4.66 18.49 -27.11
N ASN A 272 -5.02 19.71 -27.54
CA ASN A 272 -4.60 20.97 -26.92
C ASN A 272 -3.06 21.08 -26.72
N VAL A 273 -2.29 20.74 -27.75
CA VAL A 273 -0.81 20.57 -27.69
C VAL A 273 -0.06 21.78 -27.12
N GLY A 274 -0.60 22.99 -27.25
CA GLY A 274 0.02 24.24 -26.77
C GLY A 274 -0.14 24.52 -25.29
N GLN A 275 -0.89 23.71 -24.54
CA GLN A 275 -1.13 23.93 -23.12
C GLN A 275 0.04 23.47 -22.24
N VAL A 276 0.25 24.17 -21.13
CA VAL A 276 1.30 23.87 -20.15
C VAL A 276 0.89 22.72 -19.23
N LYS A 277 -0.37 22.70 -18.77
CA LYS A 277 -0.88 21.61 -17.93
C LYS A 277 -1.07 20.35 -18.76
N THR A 278 -0.75 19.19 -18.21
CA THR A 278 -0.74 17.92 -18.94
C THR A 278 -1.58 16.84 -18.28
N ILE A 279 -2.32 16.10 -19.09
CA ILE A 279 -2.99 14.85 -18.70
C ILE A 279 -2.60 13.77 -19.70
N SER A 280 -2.04 12.67 -19.22
CA SER A 280 -1.73 11.48 -20.01
C SER A 280 -2.43 10.27 -19.41
N ALA A 281 -3.37 9.67 -20.14
CA ALA A 281 -4.13 8.49 -19.72
C ALA A 281 -3.98 7.39 -20.76
N LEU A 282 -3.26 6.32 -20.42
CA LEU A 282 -2.86 5.27 -21.36
C LEU A 282 -3.29 3.90 -20.87
N THR A 283 -4.00 3.14 -21.70
CA THR A 283 -4.27 1.73 -21.43
C THR A 283 -4.15 0.87 -22.69
N SER A 284 -4.07 -0.45 -22.56
CA SER A 284 -4.16 -1.34 -23.72
C SER A 284 -5.57 -1.87 -23.91
N ASN A 285 -6.20 -2.36 -22.83
CA ASN A 285 -7.47 -3.09 -22.92
C ASN A 285 -8.66 -2.37 -22.25
N GLY A 286 -8.42 -1.49 -21.29
CA GLY A 286 -9.48 -0.77 -20.61
C GLY A 286 -10.04 0.39 -21.45
N TYR A 287 -11.22 0.87 -21.06
CA TYR A 287 -11.70 2.15 -21.55
C TYR A 287 -11.10 3.32 -20.75
N ILE A 288 -11.09 4.48 -21.39
CA ILE A 288 -10.66 5.75 -20.81
C ILE A 288 -11.89 6.66 -20.74
N ARG A 289 -12.18 7.17 -19.54
CA ARG A 289 -13.21 8.21 -19.33
C ARG A 289 -12.61 9.38 -18.56
N LEU A 290 -12.53 10.53 -19.21
CA LEU A 290 -12.15 11.80 -18.60
C LEU A 290 -13.39 12.68 -18.52
N ASN A 291 -13.63 13.30 -17.38
CA ASN A 291 -14.58 14.41 -17.28
C ASN A 291 -13.89 15.58 -16.60
N PHE A 292 -14.22 16.79 -17.05
CA PHE A 292 -13.73 18.05 -16.51
C PHE A 292 -14.88 18.78 -15.80
N SER A 293 -14.63 19.36 -14.62
CA SER A 293 -15.64 20.10 -13.84
C SER A 293 -15.07 21.26 -13.05
#